data_AF-A0A355W7F0-F1
#
_entry.id   AF-A0A355W7F0-F1
#
_cell.length_a   1.000
_cell.length_b   1.000
_cell.length_c   1.000
_cell.angle_alpha   90.00
_cell.angle_beta   90.00
_cell.angle_gamma   90.00
#
_symmetry.space_group_name_H-M   'P 1'
#
loop_
_entity.id
_entity.type
_entity.pdbx_description
1 polymer ?
#
loop_
_entity_poly.entity_id
_entity_poly.type
_entity_poly.pdbx_seq_one_letter_code
_entity_poly.pdbx_strand_id
1 'polypeptide(L)'
;MILTDFNKKILHSYTNLLFAKIEENLCDSHSTYGFEFEFLPDRLMDIDQMEKLKSFLEKKGLIKYESGFIAENGLVITFEPGGQIEYSSPPVMIKNIKQFENLLVQVQHINSMILKRLNIKYLSTDYIPGRSDAPLCLKGERYINLHKRLGFSGTMGREMMKGTASVHLHTGLLSMDEIPSIYKTLCLMAKCREFGMSQKRREIWKNTDPLRCSMPEIDFDNTDARGILEKIVHHALSAPDLYTNIPVYKMDNLTFDYFLNHLSTIFTSVRLNMKGPTFELRTLDSMPVKEMFEKLKLFIEVLEKKRGLNR
;
A
#
# COMPACT_ATOMS: atom_id res chain seq x y z
N MET A 1 9.78 24.85 13.26
CA MET A 1 9.13 25.51 12.10
C MET A 1 7.73 25.92 12.55
N ILE A 2 7.49 27.22 12.72
CA ILE A 2 6.24 27.75 13.24
C ILE A 2 5.17 27.58 12.16
N LEU A 3 4.15 26.76 12.44
CA LEU A 3 2.98 26.53 11.58
C LEU A 3 2.16 27.82 11.51
N THR A 4 2.54 28.73 10.63
CA THR A 4 1.72 29.90 10.27
C THR A 4 0.49 29.42 9.48
N ASP A 5 -0.70 29.64 10.03
CA ASP A 5 -2.02 29.41 9.42
C ASP A 5 -2.17 28.11 8.61
N PHE A 6 -1.72 26.98 9.17
CA PHE A 6 -2.39 25.74 8.82
C PHE A 6 -3.86 25.93 9.19
N ASN A 7 -4.74 25.87 8.20
CA ASN A 7 -6.16 26.21 8.38
C ASN A 7 -6.77 25.14 9.30
N LYS A 8 -6.69 25.36 10.62
CA LYS A 8 -7.14 24.43 11.67
C LYS A 8 -8.56 23.95 11.43
N LYS A 9 -9.37 24.77 10.75
CA LYS A 9 -10.71 24.43 10.27
C LYS A 9 -10.71 23.28 9.27
N ILE A 10 -9.85 23.31 8.26
CA ILE A 10 -9.70 22.22 7.27
C ILE A 10 -9.22 20.95 7.97
N LEU A 11 -8.18 21.05 8.82
CA LEU A 11 -7.70 19.89 9.58
C LEU A 11 -8.85 19.22 10.34
N HIS A 12 -9.51 19.99 11.20
CA HIS A 12 -10.56 19.50 12.06
C HIS A 12 -11.73 18.93 11.25
N SER A 13 -12.13 19.60 10.16
CA SER A 13 -13.18 19.13 9.26
C SER A 13 -12.83 17.80 8.60
N TYR A 14 -11.62 17.67 8.06
CA TYR A 14 -11.19 16.45 7.36
C TYR A 14 -10.93 15.30 8.33
N THR A 15 -10.48 15.59 9.55
CA THR A 15 -10.43 14.61 10.64
C THR A 15 -11.82 14.11 11.01
N ASN A 16 -12.82 14.99 11.13
CA ASN A 16 -14.21 14.58 11.38
C ASN A 16 -14.77 13.70 10.27
N LEU A 17 -14.57 14.10 9.01
CA LEU A 17 -15.04 13.35 7.86
C LEU A 17 -14.37 11.97 7.77
N LEU A 18 -13.06 11.90 8.05
CA LEU A 18 -12.34 10.64 8.08
C LEU A 18 -12.80 9.74 9.23
N PHE A 19 -13.01 10.31 10.42
CA PHE A 19 -13.53 9.59 11.58
C PHE A 19 -14.90 8.98 11.28
N ALA A 20 -15.85 9.79 10.80
CA ALA A 20 -17.18 9.35 10.42
C ALA A 20 -17.13 8.29 9.30
N LYS A 21 -16.26 8.48 8.30
CA LYS A 21 -16.10 7.51 7.21
C LYS A 21 -15.59 6.16 7.70
N ILE A 22 -14.68 6.13 8.67
CA ILE A 22 -14.23 4.88 9.28
C ILE A 22 -15.40 4.24 10.01
N GLU A 23 -16.09 4.97 10.90
CA GLU A 23 -17.23 4.46 11.66
C GLU A 23 -18.32 3.84 10.78
N GLU A 24 -18.68 4.51 9.68
CA GLU A 24 -19.66 4.00 8.69
C GLU A 24 -19.26 2.68 8.05
N ASN A 25 -17.96 2.34 8.04
CA ASN A 25 -17.40 1.19 7.32
C ASN A 25 -16.74 0.17 8.25
N LEU A 26 -16.90 0.32 9.58
CA LEU A 26 -16.45 -0.69 10.53
C LEU A 26 -17.24 -2.00 10.34
N CYS A 27 -16.55 -3.12 10.53
CA CYS A 27 -17.17 -4.44 10.45
C CYS A 27 -17.32 -5.01 11.87
N ASP A 28 -18.57 -5.09 12.34
CA ASP A 28 -18.87 -5.33 13.76
C ASP A 28 -18.60 -6.75 14.27
N SER A 29 -18.27 -7.71 13.39
CA SER A 29 -18.36 -9.13 13.76
C SER A 29 -17.06 -9.93 13.73
N HIS A 30 -16.10 -9.61 12.86
CA HIS A 30 -14.91 -10.45 12.67
C HIS A 30 -13.71 -9.67 12.15
N SER A 31 -12.52 -9.97 12.69
CA SER A 31 -11.26 -9.51 12.12
C SER A 31 -11.09 -10.04 10.70
N THR A 32 -10.77 -9.12 9.78
CA THR A 32 -10.36 -9.46 8.42
C THR A 32 -8.93 -9.03 8.18
N TYR A 33 -8.25 -9.81 7.34
CA TYR A 33 -6.87 -9.59 6.96
C TYR A 33 -6.73 -9.68 5.44
N GLY A 34 -5.69 -9.06 4.91
CA GLY A 34 -5.40 -9.13 3.48
C GLY A 34 -3.92 -8.89 3.20
N PHE A 35 -3.55 -9.08 1.94
CA PHE A 35 -2.22 -8.74 1.46
C PHE A 35 -2.26 -8.05 0.10
N GLU A 36 -1.27 -7.21 -0.17
CA GLU A 36 -0.82 -6.84 -1.50
C GLU A 36 0.59 -7.44 -1.69
N PHE A 37 0.83 -8.12 -2.80
CA PHE A 37 2.09 -8.83 -3.03
C PHE A 37 2.63 -8.55 -4.43
N GLU A 38 3.71 -7.78 -4.48
CA GLU A 38 4.33 -7.33 -5.71
C GLU A 38 5.49 -8.25 -6.13
N PHE A 39 5.70 -8.38 -7.44
CA PHE A 39 6.83 -9.10 -8.02
C PHE A 39 7.49 -8.28 -9.14
N LEU A 40 8.82 -8.23 -9.14
CA LEU A 40 9.58 -7.53 -10.18
C LEU A 40 9.76 -8.42 -11.41
N PRO A 41 9.58 -7.93 -12.64
CA PRO A 41 9.98 -8.66 -13.83
C PRO A 41 11.52 -8.81 -13.81
N ASP A 42 12.06 -9.93 -14.29
CA ASP A 42 13.51 -10.18 -14.34
C ASP A 42 14.25 -9.29 -15.34
N ARG A 43 13.52 -8.75 -16.32
CA ARG A 43 13.98 -7.78 -17.31
C ARG A 43 13.15 -6.50 -17.27
N LEU A 44 13.64 -5.47 -17.95
CA LEU A 44 12.86 -4.25 -18.18
C LEU A 44 11.64 -4.57 -19.04
N MET A 45 10.50 -4.01 -18.65
CA MET A 45 9.24 -4.11 -19.37
C MET A 45 9.03 -2.85 -20.21
N ASP A 46 8.56 -3.03 -21.45
CA ASP A 46 8.04 -1.97 -22.30
C ASP A 46 6.51 -2.03 -22.43
N ILE A 47 5.93 -1.03 -23.10
CA ILE A 47 4.48 -0.92 -23.26
C ILE A 47 3.92 -2.11 -24.05
N ASP A 48 4.61 -2.55 -25.10
CA ASP A 48 4.15 -3.64 -25.96
C ASP A 48 4.10 -4.97 -25.20
N GLN A 49 5.09 -5.22 -24.34
CA GLN A 49 5.14 -6.36 -23.45
C GLN A 49 4.02 -6.30 -22.41
N MET A 50 3.72 -5.11 -21.86
CA MET A 50 2.60 -4.92 -20.94
C MET A 50 1.25 -5.18 -21.61
N GLU A 51 1.04 -4.71 -22.84
CA GLU A 51 -0.20 -4.97 -23.58
C GLU A 51 -0.35 -6.46 -23.95
N LYS A 52 0.75 -7.13 -24.35
CA LYS A 52 0.76 -8.59 -24.54
C LYS A 52 0.40 -9.33 -23.26
N LEU A 53 0.93 -8.89 -22.12
CA LEU A 53 0.61 -9.47 -20.81
C LEU A 53 -0.87 -9.30 -20.46
N LYS A 54 -1.42 -8.09 -20.58
CA LYS A 54 -2.85 -7.82 -20.32
C LYS A 54 -3.75 -8.67 -21.22
N SER A 55 -3.50 -8.68 -22.53
CA SER A 55 -4.24 -9.52 -23.48
C SER A 55 -4.13 -11.01 -23.13
N PHE A 56 -2.97 -11.46 -22.66
CA PHE A 56 -2.79 -12.84 -22.24
C PHE A 56 -3.63 -13.20 -21.00
N LEU A 57 -3.65 -12.34 -19.98
CA LEU A 57 -4.45 -12.54 -18.77
C LEU A 57 -5.95 -12.60 -19.09
N GLU A 58 -6.44 -11.71 -19.95
CA GLU A 58 -7.83 -11.71 -20.43
C GLU A 58 -8.17 -13.04 -21.14
N LYS A 59 -7.29 -13.51 -22.04
CA LYS A 59 -7.46 -14.81 -22.73
C LYS A 59 -7.38 -16.02 -21.80
N LYS A 60 -6.89 -15.85 -20.57
CA LYS A 60 -6.85 -16.90 -19.53
C LYS A 60 -8.07 -16.88 -18.61
N GLY A 61 -9.09 -16.09 -18.94
CA GLY A 61 -10.35 -16.07 -18.22
C GLY A 61 -10.34 -15.15 -16.99
N LEU A 62 -9.30 -14.33 -16.82
CA LEU A 62 -9.32 -13.27 -15.82
C LEU A 62 -10.22 -12.13 -16.32
N ILE A 63 -11.08 -11.63 -15.44
CA ILE A 63 -12.09 -10.62 -15.77
C ILE A 63 -11.45 -9.24 -15.60
N LYS A 64 -11.68 -8.32 -16.55
CA LYS A 64 -11.25 -6.92 -16.39
C LYS A 64 -11.93 -6.29 -15.17
N TYR A 65 -11.13 -5.67 -14.30
CA TYR A 65 -11.61 -5.07 -13.06
C TYR A 65 -10.77 -3.83 -12.73
N GLU A 66 -11.42 -2.67 -12.58
CA GLU A 66 -10.75 -1.37 -12.45
C GLU A 66 -9.66 -1.18 -13.53
N SER A 67 -8.41 -0.90 -13.13
CA SER A 67 -7.25 -0.75 -14.01
C SER A 67 -6.49 -2.07 -14.25
N GLY A 68 -7.04 -3.21 -13.82
CA GLY A 68 -6.39 -4.51 -13.83
C GLY A 68 -7.36 -5.65 -14.11
N PHE A 69 -7.19 -6.76 -13.36
CA PHE A 69 -7.99 -7.96 -13.51
C PHE A 69 -8.42 -8.52 -12.16
N ILE A 70 -9.44 -9.37 -12.17
CA ILE A 70 -9.87 -10.15 -11.02
C ILE A 70 -10.05 -11.61 -11.40
N ALA A 71 -9.63 -12.50 -10.51
CA ALA A 71 -9.85 -13.93 -10.62
C ALA A 71 -11.11 -14.37 -9.87
N GLU A 72 -11.62 -15.56 -10.17
CA GLU A 72 -12.87 -16.09 -9.61
C GLU A 72 -12.91 -16.14 -8.06
N ASN A 73 -11.77 -16.38 -7.43
CA ASN A 73 -11.64 -16.39 -5.97
C ASN A 73 -11.44 -15.00 -5.35
N GLY A 74 -11.61 -13.93 -6.13
CA GLY A 74 -11.50 -12.53 -5.71
C GLY A 74 -10.08 -11.96 -5.71
N LEU A 75 -9.06 -12.72 -6.12
CA LEU A 75 -7.69 -12.19 -6.23
C LEU A 75 -7.64 -11.11 -7.32
N VAL A 76 -7.27 -9.89 -6.93
CA VAL A 76 -7.10 -8.77 -7.86
C VAL A 76 -5.66 -8.73 -8.35
N ILE A 77 -5.48 -8.47 -9.65
CA ILE A 77 -4.19 -8.34 -10.30
C ILE A 77 -4.08 -6.93 -10.88
N THR A 78 -3.10 -6.19 -10.39
CA THR A 78 -2.76 -4.83 -10.81
C THR A 78 -1.32 -4.79 -11.30
N PHE A 79 -0.93 -3.66 -11.88
CA PHE A 79 0.42 -3.43 -12.36
C PHE A 79 0.96 -2.14 -11.77
N GLU A 80 2.27 -2.12 -11.54
CA GLU A 80 3.02 -0.99 -11.01
C GLU A 80 3.84 -0.28 -12.11
N PRO A 81 4.34 0.94 -11.86
CA PRO A 81 4.97 1.80 -12.86
C PRO A 81 6.14 1.20 -13.66
N GLY A 82 6.90 0.26 -13.08
CA GLY A 82 8.03 -0.42 -13.73
C GLY A 82 7.67 -1.75 -14.41
N GLY A 83 6.38 -2.09 -14.48
CA GLY A 83 5.91 -3.36 -15.00
C GLY A 83 5.95 -4.49 -13.97
N GLN A 84 6.04 -4.16 -12.68
CA GLN A 84 5.77 -5.13 -11.61
C GLN A 84 4.31 -5.57 -11.70
N ILE A 85 4.07 -6.82 -11.30
CA ILE A 85 2.73 -7.36 -11.12
C ILE A 85 2.44 -7.38 -9.62
N GLU A 86 1.26 -6.89 -9.25
CA GLU A 86 0.78 -6.89 -7.88
C GLU A 86 -0.45 -7.79 -7.78
N TYR A 87 -0.50 -8.57 -6.69
CA TYR A 87 -1.63 -9.41 -6.35
C TYR A 87 -2.23 -8.96 -5.03
N SER A 88 -3.49 -8.51 -5.04
CA SER A 88 -4.21 -8.08 -3.84
C SER A 88 -5.27 -9.12 -3.47
N SER A 89 -5.21 -9.64 -2.25
CA SER A 89 -6.23 -10.56 -1.76
C SER A 89 -7.55 -9.82 -1.49
N PRO A 90 -8.70 -10.50 -1.59
CA PRO A 90 -9.89 -10.01 -0.91
C PRO A 90 -9.65 -10.00 0.61
N PRO A 91 -10.46 -9.27 1.40
CA PRO A 91 -10.47 -9.43 2.85
C PRO A 91 -10.82 -10.87 3.22
N VAL A 92 -9.97 -11.51 4.01
CA VAL A 92 -10.16 -12.89 4.49
C VAL A 92 -10.40 -12.87 5.99
N MET A 93 -11.49 -13.50 6.43
CA MET A 93 -11.75 -13.70 7.86
C MET A 93 -10.73 -14.68 8.45
N ILE A 94 -10.31 -14.44 9.69
CA ILE A 94 -9.31 -15.28 10.39
C ILE A 94 -9.64 -16.79 10.38
N LYS A 95 -10.92 -17.14 10.55
CA LYS A 95 -11.40 -18.54 10.52
C LYS A 95 -11.16 -19.26 9.18
N ASN A 96 -10.86 -18.51 8.13
CA ASN A 96 -10.65 -19.01 6.76
C ASN A 96 -9.18 -18.89 6.32
N ILE A 97 -8.21 -19.08 7.23
CA ILE A 97 -6.78 -18.92 6.89
C ILE A 97 -6.33 -19.75 5.68
N LYS A 98 -6.94 -20.92 5.44
CA LYS A 98 -6.72 -21.77 4.28
C LYS A 98 -7.04 -21.08 2.94
N GLN A 99 -7.90 -20.06 2.95
CA GLN A 99 -8.18 -19.23 1.78
C GLN A 99 -6.91 -18.50 1.30
N PHE A 100 -6.04 -18.06 2.21
CA PHE A 100 -4.75 -17.46 1.83
C PHE A 100 -3.84 -18.45 1.11
N GLU A 101 -3.82 -19.72 1.52
CA GLU A 101 -3.05 -20.76 0.80
C GLU A 101 -3.55 -20.91 -0.64
N ASN A 102 -4.87 -20.96 -0.84
CA ASN A 102 -5.46 -21.05 -2.18
C ASN A 102 -5.14 -19.82 -3.04
N LEU A 103 -5.19 -18.61 -2.47
CA LEU A 103 -4.83 -17.37 -3.14
C LEU A 103 -3.36 -17.40 -3.58
N LEU A 104 -2.46 -17.82 -2.69
CA LEU A 104 -1.02 -17.89 -2.96
C LEU A 104 -0.65 -18.98 -3.98
N VAL A 105 -1.34 -20.12 -3.97
CA VAL A 105 -1.22 -21.13 -5.04
C VAL A 105 -1.62 -20.52 -6.39
N GLN A 106 -2.68 -19.71 -6.43
CA GLN A 106 -3.09 -19.06 -7.66
C GLN A 106 -2.08 -18.00 -8.13
N VAL A 107 -1.49 -17.21 -7.22
CA VAL A 107 -0.38 -16.29 -7.54
C VAL A 107 0.76 -17.04 -8.24
N GLN A 108 1.19 -18.18 -7.68
CA GLN A 108 2.24 -19.01 -8.28
C GLN A 108 1.82 -19.56 -9.64
N HIS A 109 0.57 -19.99 -9.77
CA HIS A 109 0.03 -20.51 -11.02
C HIS A 109 0.02 -19.44 -12.13
N ILE A 110 -0.46 -18.23 -11.84
CA ILE A 110 -0.48 -17.11 -12.79
C ILE A 110 0.95 -16.75 -13.21
N ASN A 111 1.88 -16.57 -12.27
CA ASN A 111 3.29 -16.31 -12.58
C ASN A 111 3.92 -17.41 -13.44
N SER A 112 3.62 -18.69 -13.17
CA SER A 112 4.10 -19.83 -13.97
C SER A 112 3.54 -19.81 -15.39
N MET A 113 2.25 -19.46 -15.56
CA MET A 113 1.64 -19.32 -16.88
C MET A 113 2.25 -18.18 -17.69
N ILE A 114 2.46 -17.02 -17.06
CA ILE A 114 3.10 -15.85 -17.67
C ILE A 114 4.50 -16.22 -18.16
N LEU A 115 5.31 -16.87 -17.33
CA LEU A 115 6.64 -17.33 -17.70
C LEU A 115 6.59 -18.27 -18.92
N LYS A 116 5.75 -19.32 -18.87
CA LYS A 116 5.68 -20.33 -19.93
C LYS A 116 5.19 -19.77 -21.28
N ARG A 117 4.37 -18.72 -21.27
CA ARG A 117 3.71 -18.22 -22.49
C ARG A 117 4.32 -16.94 -23.04
N LEU A 118 4.83 -16.07 -22.18
CA LEU A 118 5.37 -14.77 -22.57
C LEU A 118 6.88 -14.66 -22.31
N ASN A 119 7.49 -15.70 -21.70
CA ASN A 119 8.88 -15.69 -21.28
C ASN A 119 9.21 -14.48 -20.40
N ILE A 120 8.28 -14.08 -19.52
CA ILE A 120 8.46 -13.03 -18.51
C ILE A 120 8.55 -13.73 -17.17
N LYS A 121 9.70 -13.61 -16.49
CA LYS A 121 9.87 -14.19 -15.16
C LYS A 121 9.64 -13.10 -14.12
N TYR A 122 8.64 -13.31 -13.26
CA TYR A 122 8.42 -12.46 -12.10
C TYR A 122 9.20 -13.02 -10.90
N LEU A 123 9.99 -12.14 -10.27
CA LEU A 123 10.88 -12.41 -9.16
C LEU A 123 10.27 -11.87 -7.86
N SER A 124 10.27 -12.72 -6.84
CA SER A 124 9.91 -12.32 -5.47
C SER A 124 11.15 -11.81 -4.75
N THR A 125 11.54 -10.57 -5.04
CA THR A 125 12.72 -9.89 -4.49
C THR A 125 12.39 -8.43 -4.22
N ASP A 126 13.03 -7.84 -3.22
CA ASP A 126 12.78 -6.47 -2.76
C ASP A 126 13.19 -5.38 -3.75
N TYR A 127 14.29 -5.58 -4.46
CA TYR A 127 14.91 -4.53 -5.27
C TYR A 127 15.80 -5.08 -6.41
N ILE A 128 15.63 -4.54 -7.61
CA ILE A 128 16.55 -4.70 -8.74
C ILE A 128 17.11 -3.32 -9.12
N PRO A 129 18.43 -3.09 -9.01
CA PRO A 129 19.03 -1.79 -9.23
C PRO A 129 19.06 -1.36 -10.70
N GLY A 130 19.19 -0.05 -10.91
CA GLY A 130 19.37 0.56 -12.22
C GLY A 130 18.07 0.71 -13.00
N ARG A 131 16.93 0.81 -12.31
CA ARG A 131 15.60 0.89 -12.94
C ARG A 131 15.01 2.29 -12.94
N SER A 132 15.68 3.28 -12.38
CA SER A 132 15.28 4.71 -12.43
C SER A 132 15.07 5.25 -13.84
N ASP A 133 15.71 4.69 -14.87
CA ASP A 133 15.53 5.06 -16.28
C ASP A 133 14.67 4.06 -17.09
N ALA A 134 14.14 3.01 -16.44
CA ALA A 134 13.24 2.06 -17.09
C ALA A 134 11.97 2.74 -17.64
N PRO A 135 11.34 2.20 -18.70
CA PRO A 135 10.10 2.75 -19.22
C PRO A 135 9.00 2.84 -18.15
N LEU A 136 8.27 3.97 -18.15
CA LEU A 136 7.05 4.10 -17.35
C LEU A 136 5.93 3.30 -18.04
N CYS A 137 5.59 2.14 -17.48
CA CYS A 137 4.64 1.16 -18.02
C CYS A 137 3.17 1.58 -17.85
N LEU A 138 2.88 2.50 -16.93
CA LEU A 138 1.54 3.01 -16.67
C LEU A 138 1.40 4.46 -17.16
N LYS A 139 0.46 4.70 -18.08
CA LYS A 139 0.25 6.02 -18.70
C LYS A 139 -0.90 6.82 -18.10
N GLY A 140 -1.53 6.33 -17.03
CA GLY A 140 -2.52 7.09 -16.28
C GLY A 140 -1.93 8.39 -15.73
N GLU A 141 -2.70 9.46 -15.74
CA GLU A 141 -2.23 10.81 -15.38
C GLU A 141 -1.61 10.85 -13.97
N ARG A 142 -2.22 10.14 -13.01
CA ARG A 142 -1.68 9.93 -11.65
C ARG A 142 -0.23 9.43 -11.67
N TYR A 143 0.09 8.42 -12.48
CA TYR A 143 1.43 7.83 -12.54
C TYR A 143 2.42 8.75 -13.25
N ILE A 144 1.98 9.46 -14.29
CA ILE A 144 2.81 10.47 -14.97
C ILE A 144 3.20 11.59 -14.00
N ASN A 145 2.24 12.12 -13.24
CA ASN A 145 2.48 13.22 -12.32
C ASN A 145 3.27 12.77 -11.09
N LEU A 146 3.01 11.56 -10.57
CA LEU A 146 3.85 10.94 -9.55
C LEU A 146 5.29 10.76 -10.03
N HIS A 147 5.50 10.24 -11.25
CA HIS A 147 6.83 10.07 -11.83
C HIS A 147 7.58 11.40 -12.03
N LYS A 148 6.89 12.46 -12.45
CA LYS A 148 7.46 13.82 -12.54
C LYS A 148 7.92 14.31 -11.17
N ARG A 149 7.03 14.24 -10.16
CA ARG A 149 7.32 14.66 -8.79
C ARG A 149 8.52 13.93 -8.20
N LEU A 150 8.50 12.60 -8.31
CA LEU A 150 9.56 11.73 -7.80
C LEU A 150 10.88 11.87 -8.56
N GLY A 151 10.92 12.67 -9.63
CA GLY A 151 12.16 13.11 -10.27
C GLY A 151 12.86 14.30 -9.59
N PHE A 152 12.21 14.99 -8.64
CA PHE A 152 12.80 16.14 -7.94
C PHE A 152 12.54 16.18 -6.42
N SER A 153 11.60 15.39 -5.87
CA SER A 153 11.31 15.36 -4.43
C SER A 153 12.37 14.62 -3.59
N GLY A 154 13.26 13.89 -4.25
CA GLY A 154 14.30 13.07 -3.67
C GLY A 154 15.20 12.50 -4.78
N THR A 155 16.19 11.69 -4.42
CA THR A 155 17.19 11.15 -5.36
C THR A 155 16.86 9.74 -5.86
N MET A 156 15.95 9.02 -5.20
CA MET A 156 15.65 7.61 -5.49
C MET A 156 14.18 7.34 -5.82
N GLY A 157 13.35 8.38 -6.00
CA GLY A 157 11.91 8.20 -6.21
C GLY A 157 11.55 7.41 -7.47
N ARG A 158 12.28 7.58 -8.58
CA ARG A 158 12.10 6.77 -9.79
C ARG A 158 12.59 5.33 -9.62
N GLU A 159 13.63 5.14 -8.83
CA GLU A 159 14.15 3.81 -8.47
C GLU A 159 13.12 3.07 -7.62
N MET A 160 12.47 3.75 -6.66
CA MET A 160 11.36 3.22 -5.88
C MET A 160 10.24 2.71 -6.79
N MET A 161 9.71 3.58 -7.67
CA MET A 161 8.56 3.26 -8.52
C MET A 161 8.78 2.06 -9.44
N LYS A 162 10.00 1.87 -9.93
CA LYS A 162 10.30 0.95 -11.04
C LYS A 162 11.20 -0.22 -10.67
N GLY A 163 11.90 -0.11 -9.54
CA GLY A 163 12.92 -1.04 -9.11
C GLY A 163 12.58 -1.84 -7.88
N THR A 164 11.54 -1.47 -7.12
CA THR A 164 11.19 -2.13 -5.86
C THR A 164 9.93 -2.98 -5.96
N ALA A 165 9.83 -3.97 -5.07
CA ALA A 165 8.61 -4.73 -4.82
C ALA A 165 8.44 -5.04 -3.32
N SER A 166 7.18 -5.08 -2.90
CA SER A 166 6.76 -5.20 -1.49
C SER A 166 5.86 -6.40 -1.22
N VAL A 167 5.70 -6.70 0.07
CA VAL A 167 4.45 -7.24 0.60
C VAL A 167 3.83 -6.17 1.50
N HIS A 168 2.56 -5.84 1.30
CA HIS A 168 1.77 -5.06 2.25
C HIS A 168 0.79 -5.97 2.96
N LEU A 169 0.68 -5.85 4.28
CA LEU A 169 -0.27 -6.63 5.09
C LEU A 169 -1.35 -5.72 5.65
N HIS A 170 -2.60 -6.11 5.45
CA HIS A 170 -3.77 -5.33 5.84
C HIS A 170 -4.46 -5.96 7.04
N THR A 171 -4.92 -5.12 7.95
CA THR A 171 -5.86 -5.51 9.01
C THR A 171 -7.06 -4.58 9.00
N GLY A 172 -8.26 -5.16 8.90
CA GLY A 172 -9.51 -4.42 9.04
C GLY A 172 -9.70 -3.91 10.45
N LEU A 173 -10.33 -2.74 10.57
CA LEU A 173 -10.68 -2.15 11.86
C LEU A 173 -12.02 -2.71 12.36
N LEU A 174 -12.05 -3.07 13.64
CA LEU A 174 -13.25 -3.55 14.34
C LEU A 174 -13.97 -2.44 15.09
N SER A 175 -13.22 -1.47 15.62
CA SER A 175 -13.75 -0.33 16.36
C SER A 175 -12.81 0.86 16.28
N MET A 176 -13.31 2.05 16.64
CA MET A 176 -12.45 3.23 16.81
C MET A 176 -11.49 3.06 17.98
N ASP A 177 -11.93 2.37 19.05
CA ASP A 177 -11.15 2.20 20.28
C ASP A 177 -9.87 1.38 20.09
N GLU A 178 -9.81 0.50 19.08
CA GLU A 178 -8.61 -0.28 18.82
C GLU A 178 -7.52 0.48 18.04
N ILE A 179 -7.86 1.60 17.39
CA ILE A 179 -6.93 2.36 16.53
C ILE A 179 -5.60 2.65 17.24
N PRO A 180 -5.55 3.18 18.48
CA PRO A 180 -4.28 3.44 19.15
C PRO A 180 -3.42 2.19 19.35
N SER A 181 -4.03 1.09 19.81
CA SER A 181 -3.32 -0.16 20.09
C SER A 181 -2.78 -0.81 18.80
N ILE A 182 -3.63 -0.88 17.77
CA ILE A 182 -3.29 -1.49 16.48
C ILE A 182 -2.25 -0.65 15.75
N TYR A 183 -2.46 0.67 15.62
CA TYR A 183 -1.51 1.53 14.93
C TYR A 183 -0.14 1.57 15.63
N LYS A 184 -0.09 1.63 16.97
CA LYS A 184 1.17 1.51 17.74
C LYS A 184 1.86 0.18 17.45
N THR A 185 1.11 -0.93 17.46
CA THR A 185 1.65 -2.27 17.19
C THR A 185 2.26 -2.36 15.79
N LEU A 186 1.56 -1.85 14.77
CA LEU A 186 2.06 -1.82 13.40
C LEU A 186 3.31 -0.94 13.26
N CYS A 187 3.35 0.21 13.94
CA CYS A 187 4.52 1.08 13.95
C CYS A 187 5.76 0.42 14.59
N LEU A 188 5.56 -0.44 15.60
CA LEU A 188 6.62 -1.23 16.20
C LEU A 188 7.07 -2.37 15.27
N MET A 189 6.13 -3.08 14.64
CA MET A 189 6.43 -4.11 13.63
C MET A 189 7.27 -3.53 12.49
N ALA A 190 6.89 -2.37 11.96
CA ALA A 190 7.62 -1.70 10.88
C ALA A 190 9.11 -1.42 11.18
N LYS A 191 9.47 -1.38 12.48
CA LYS A 191 10.84 -1.16 12.95
C LYS A 191 11.58 -2.45 13.33
N CYS A 192 10.87 -3.56 13.57
CA CYS A 192 11.48 -4.81 13.99
C CYS A 192 12.08 -5.55 12.77
N ARG A 193 13.00 -6.48 13.03
CA ARG A 193 13.69 -7.22 11.97
C ARG A 193 12.73 -8.11 11.17
N GLU A 194 11.71 -8.62 11.83
CA GLU A 194 10.79 -9.61 11.28
C GLU A 194 9.87 -9.02 10.20
N PHE A 195 9.54 -7.73 10.33
CA PHE A 195 8.61 -7.04 9.44
C PHE A 195 9.20 -5.81 8.74
N GLY A 196 10.38 -5.37 9.16
CA GLY A 196 11.07 -4.23 8.60
C GLY A 196 11.67 -4.53 7.21
N MET A 197 11.68 -3.50 6.38
CA MET A 197 12.31 -3.51 5.05
C MET A 197 13.82 -3.72 5.11
N SER A 198 14.38 -4.33 4.06
CA SER A 198 15.82 -4.45 3.85
C SER A 198 16.51 -3.09 3.93
N GLN A 199 17.82 -3.10 4.20
CA GLN A 199 18.60 -1.87 4.22
C GLN A 199 18.55 -1.13 2.88
N LYS A 200 18.59 -1.85 1.76
CA LYS A 200 18.56 -1.26 0.41
C LYS A 200 17.22 -0.60 0.11
N ARG A 201 16.10 -1.30 0.34
CA ARG A 201 14.76 -0.73 0.14
C ARG A 201 14.51 0.43 1.10
N ARG A 202 15.03 0.37 2.33
CA ARG A 202 14.98 1.48 3.30
C ARG A 202 15.72 2.73 2.85
N GLU A 203 16.90 2.57 2.27
CA GLU A 203 17.66 3.67 1.71
C GLU A 203 16.91 4.34 0.55
N ILE A 204 16.30 3.53 -0.33
CA ILE A 204 15.43 4.02 -1.40
C ILE A 204 14.28 4.87 -0.83
N TRP A 205 13.50 4.32 0.11
CA TRP A 205 12.35 5.02 0.70
C TRP A 205 12.74 6.33 1.43
N LYS A 206 13.88 6.35 2.13
CA LYS A 206 14.40 7.57 2.78
C LYS A 206 14.71 8.68 1.78
N ASN A 207 15.03 8.32 0.54
CA ASN A 207 15.45 9.23 -0.53
C ASN A 207 14.40 9.39 -1.65
N THR A 208 13.14 8.97 -1.43
CA THR A 208 12.05 9.06 -2.41
C THR A 208 11.33 10.42 -2.36
N ASP A 209 10.64 10.70 -1.26
CA ASP A 209 9.91 11.94 -1.00
C ASP A 209 9.67 12.05 0.50
N PRO A 210 10.48 12.82 1.25
CA PRO A 210 10.36 12.95 2.69
C PRO A 210 8.98 13.40 3.16
N LEU A 211 8.25 14.19 2.36
CA LEU A 211 6.93 14.72 2.71
C LEU A 211 5.81 13.69 2.58
N ARG A 212 6.07 12.56 1.93
CA ARG A 212 5.09 11.47 1.72
C ARG A 212 5.49 10.17 2.41
N CYS A 213 6.79 9.97 2.67
CA CYS A 213 7.33 8.72 3.18
C CYS A 213 7.63 8.76 4.69
N SER A 214 7.72 9.95 5.29
CA SER A 214 7.97 10.07 6.73
C SER A 214 6.74 9.68 7.55
N MET A 215 6.95 9.09 8.72
CA MET A 215 5.86 8.83 9.66
C MET A 215 5.44 10.12 10.38
N PRO A 216 4.15 10.36 10.62
CA PRO A 216 3.72 11.40 11.55
C PRO A 216 4.27 11.11 12.96
N GLU A 217 4.64 12.17 13.68
CA GLU A 217 5.04 12.07 15.08
C GLU A 217 3.80 11.91 15.98
N ILE A 218 3.76 10.81 16.74
CA ILE A 218 2.64 10.44 17.61
C ILE A 218 3.20 10.02 18.97
N ASP A 219 2.68 10.64 20.03
CA ASP A 219 2.85 10.18 21.40
C ASP A 219 1.76 9.16 21.70
N PHE A 220 2.09 7.88 21.54
CA PHE A 220 1.13 6.78 21.67
C PHE A 220 0.54 6.60 23.06
N ASP A 221 1.17 7.16 24.10
CA ASP A 221 0.68 7.00 25.47
C ASP A 221 -0.37 8.06 25.83
N ASN A 222 -0.45 9.14 25.04
CA ASN A 222 -1.35 10.29 25.28
C ASN A 222 -2.24 10.66 24.09
N THR A 223 -2.27 9.84 23.03
CA THR A 223 -3.06 10.11 21.82
C THR A 223 -4.16 9.06 21.63
N ASP A 224 -5.41 9.51 21.59
CA ASP A 224 -6.56 8.68 21.27
C ASP A 224 -6.71 8.42 19.76
N ALA A 225 -7.76 7.68 19.38
CA ALA A 225 -8.03 7.35 17.97
C ALA A 225 -8.14 8.62 17.11
N ARG A 226 -8.84 9.63 17.62
CA ARG A 226 -9.09 10.88 16.91
C ARG A 226 -7.80 11.68 16.71
N GLY A 227 -6.94 11.77 17.71
CA GLY A 227 -5.64 12.41 17.63
C GLY A 227 -4.70 11.72 16.64
N ILE A 228 -4.72 10.38 16.58
CA ILE A 228 -3.95 9.63 15.57
C ILE A 228 -4.44 9.97 14.16
N LEU A 229 -5.75 9.97 13.95
CA LEU A 229 -6.34 10.34 12.66
C LEU A 229 -6.05 11.80 12.31
N GLU A 230 -6.07 12.73 13.27
CA GLU A 230 -5.67 14.12 13.06
C GLU A 230 -4.23 14.23 12.57
N LYS A 231 -3.29 13.45 13.14
CA LYS A 231 -1.89 13.43 12.69
C LYS A 231 -1.74 12.86 11.29
N ILE A 232 -2.49 11.81 10.93
CA ILE A 232 -2.52 11.25 9.57
C ILE A 232 -3.07 12.29 8.58
N VAL A 233 -4.18 12.94 8.90
CA VAL A 233 -4.80 13.99 8.07
C VAL A 233 -3.86 15.17 7.91
N HIS A 234 -3.25 15.66 8.99
CA HIS A 234 -2.27 16.74 8.95
C HIS A 234 -1.10 16.39 8.02
N HIS A 235 -0.55 15.19 8.15
CA HIS A 235 0.55 14.73 7.31
C HIS A 235 0.14 14.70 5.82
N ALA A 236 -1.03 14.11 5.50
CA ALA A 236 -1.54 14.06 4.14
C ALA A 236 -1.83 15.46 3.56
N LEU A 237 -2.51 16.33 4.31
CA LEU A 237 -2.80 17.70 3.88
C LEU A 237 -1.53 18.54 3.66
N SER A 238 -0.47 18.27 4.44
CA SER A 238 0.82 18.95 4.31
C SER A 238 1.62 18.48 3.09
N ALA A 239 1.42 17.24 2.65
CA ALA A 239 2.09 16.71 1.47
C ALA A 239 1.61 17.46 0.21
N PRO A 240 2.52 17.87 -0.69
CA PRO A 240 2.12 18.60 -1.88
C PRO A 240 1.40 17.72 -2.88
N ASP A 241 0.35 18.24 -3.50
CA ASP A 241 -0.44 17.60 -4.54
C ASP A 241 0.41 17.18 -5.76
N LEU A 242 0.00 16.11 -6.47
CA LEU A 242 0.72 15.60 -7.63
C LEU A 242 0.62 16.50 -8.86
N TYR A 243 -0.48 17.24 -9.03
CA TYR A 243 -0.75 18.03 -10.24
C TYR A 243 -0.16 19.43 -10.11
N THR A 244 -0.34 20.03 -8.95
CA THR A 244 -0.01 21.44 -8.67
C THR A 244 1.30 21.60 -7.90
N ASN A 245 1.80 20.56 -7.24
CA ASN A 245 2.97 20.59 -6.35
C ASN A 245 2.91 21.60 -5.20
N ILE A 246 1.73 22.13 -4.89
CA ILE A 246 1.51 22.92 -3.66
C ILE A 246 0.96 22.01 -2.57
N PRO A 247 1.23 22.28 -1.27
CA PRO A 247 0.59 21.58 -0.16
C PRO A 247 -0.93 21.55 -0.32
N VAL A 248 -1.54 20.38 -0.12
CA VAL A 248 -2.98 20.18 -0.34
C VAL A 248 -3.85 21.11 0.51
N TYR A 249 -3.41 21.48 1.71
CA TYR A 249 -4.13 22.46 2.54
C TYR A 249 -4.22 23.87 1.93
N LYS A 250 -3.45 24.18 0.87
CA LYS A 250 -3.46 25.46 0.17
C LYS A 250 -4.33 25.47 -1.09
N MET A 251 -4.96 24.35 -1.43
CA MET A 251 -5.78 24.27 -2.65
C MET A 251 -7.15 24.92 -2.44
N ASP A 252 -7.53 25.81 -3.35
CA ASP A 252 -8.88 26.35 -3.43
C ASP A 252 -9.80 25.26 -4.03
N ASN A 253 -10.82 24.82 -3.29
CA ASN A 253 -11.77 23.74 -3.66
C ASN A 253 -11.34 22.29 -3.39
N LEU A 254 -10.60 22.05 -2.30
CA LEU A 254 -10.38 20.69 -1.82
C LEU A 254 -11.71 20.03 -1.42
N THR A 255 -12.02 18.88 -2.02
CA THR A 255 -13.14 18.01 -1.61
C THR A 255 -12.63 16.83 -0.77
N PHE A 256 -13.51 16.23 0.02
CA PHE A 256 -13.14 15.06 0.82
C PHE A 256 -12.77 13.85 -0.05
N ASP A 257 -13.49 13.61 -1.14
CA ASP A 257 -13.15 12.54 -2.09
C ASP A 257 -11.78 12.75 -2.74
N TYR A 258 -11.44 14.00 -3.07
CA TYR A 258 -10.10 14.34 -3.54
C TYR A 258 -9.04 14.03 -2.49
N PHE A 259 -9.29 14.42 -1.24
CA PHE A 259 -8.40 14.11 -0.13
C PHE A 259 -8.22 12.59 0.07
N LEU A 260 -9.28 11.79 -0.02
CA LEU A 260 -9.17 10.33 0.06
C LEU A 260 -8.30 9.76 -1.07
N ASN A 261 -8.45 10.28 -2.29
CA ASN A 261 -7.56 9.92 -3.40
C ASN A 261 -6.11 10.34 -3.11
N HIS A 262 -5.87 11.56 -2.62
CA HIS A 262 -4.54 12.04 -2.24
C HIS A 262 -3.95 11.24 -1.07
N LEU A 263 -4.75 10.80 -0.10
CA LEU A 263 -4.28 9.96 1.02
C LEU A 263 -3.64 8.67 0.51
N SER A 264 -4.12 8.10 -0.60
CA SER A 264 -3.51 6.93 -1.26
C SER A 264 -2.14 7.21 -1.91
N THR A 265 -1.71 8.47 -1.98
CA THR A 265 -0.40 8.90 -2.48
C THR A 265 0.58 9.22 -1.34
N ILE A 266 0.17 8.95 -0.09
CA ILE A 266 1.05 8.94 1.08
C ILE A 266 1.61 7.52 1.25
N PHE A 267 2.89 7.42 1.54
CA PHE A 267 3.66 6.18 1.50
C PHE A 267 4.43 5.94 2.80
N THR A 268 3.76 6.13 3.93
CA THR A 268 4.28 5.86 5.26
C THR A 268 4.48 4.35 5.48
N SER A 269 5.31 3.96 6.45
CA SER A 269 5.52 2.55 6.82
C SER A 269 4.24 1.86 7.31
N VAL A 270 3.34 2.63 7.94
CA VAL A 270 1.98 2.21 8.31
C VAL A 270 1.02 3.23 7.73
N ARG A 271 0.07 2.77 6.92
CA ARG A 271 -0.87 3.62 6.18
C ARG A 271 -2.31 3.25 6.49
N LEU A 272 -3.18 4.25 6.58
CA LEU A 272 -4.63 4.04 6.56
C LEU A 272 -5.10 3.90 5.11
N ASN A 273 -5.78 2.80 4.80
CA ASN A 273 -6.36 2.54 3.49
C ASN A 273 -7.89 2.56 3.59
N MET A 274 -8.50 3.53 2.91
CA MET A 274 -9.94 3.80 2.96
C MET A 274 -10.77 3.05 1.91
N LYS A 275 -10.17 2.17 1.09
CA LYS A 275 -10.95 1.26 0.23
C LYS A 275 -11.70 0.19 1.05
N GLY A 276 -11.24 -0.12 2.26
CA GLY A 276 -11.88 -1.11 3.15
C GLY A 276 -11.46 -0.93 4.61
N PRO A 277 -11.74 0.25 5.21
CA PRO A 277 -10.96 0.90 6.29
C PRO A 277 -9.97 -0.03 7.03
N THR A 278 -8.78 -0.18 6.45
CA THR A 278 -7.71 -1.03 7.01
C THR A 278 -6.52 -0.18 7.41
N PHE A 279 -5.77 -0.65 8.39
CA PHE A 279 -4.36 -0.27 8.48
C PHE A 279 -3.50 -1.26 7.69
N GLU A 280 -2.49 -0.72 7.05
CA GLU A 280 -1.61 -1.40 6.13
C GLU A 280 -0.16 -1.27 6.60
N LEU A 281 0.51 -2.40 6.82
CA LEU A 281 1.94 -2.50 7.10
C LEU A 281 2.71 -2.65 5.79
N ARG A 282 3.53 -1.66 5.43
CA ARG A 282 4.11 -1.51 4.08
C ARG A 282 5.60 -1.88 3.97
N THR A 283 6.16 -2.41 5.05
CA THR A 283 7.61 -2.54 5.22
C THR A 283 8.16 -3.89 4.79
N LEU A 284 7.35 -4.93 4.61
CA LEU A 284 7.86 -6.21 4.17
C LEU A 284 8.35 -6.13 2.73
N ASP A 285 9.50 -6.76 2.50
CA ASP A 285 10.07 -6.97 1.19
C ASP A 285 9.30 -8.05 0.44
N SER A 286 9.28 -7.98 -0.90
CA SER A 286 8.84 -9.12 -1.70
C SER A 286 9.78 -10.30 -1.49
N MET A 287 9.22 -11.49 -1.26
CA MET A 287 9.93 -12.67 -0.78
C MET A 287 9.26 -13.96 -1.27
N PRO A 288 9.90 -15.14 -1.21
CA PRO A 288 9.26 -16.38 -1.62
C PRO A 288 7.89 -16.61 -0.95
N VAL A 289 6.92 -17.12 -1.72
CA VAL A 289 5.51 -17.29 -1.29
C VAL A 289 5.37 -18.01 0.05
N LYS A 290 6.20 -19.04 0.30
CA LYS A 290 6.19 -19.77 1.58
C LYS A 290 6.56 -18.84 2.74
N GLU A 291 7.60 -18.04 2.60
CA GLU A 291 8.03 -17.10 3.64
C GLU A 291 6.99 -16.01 3.86
N MET A 292 6.41 -15.48 2.78
CA MET A 292 5.32 -14.51 2.85
C MET A 292 4.13 -15.06 3.65
N PHE A 293 3.75 -16.32 3.44
CA PHE A 293 2.66 -16.94 4.20
C PHE A 293 2.97 -17.09 5.69
N GLU A 294 4.20 -17.46 6.05
CA GLU A 294 4.64 -17.49 7.45
C GLU A 294 4.59 -16.10 8.10
N LYS A 295 4.98 -15.05 7.37
CA LYS A 295 4.88 -13.66 7.84
C LYS A 295 3.44 -13.21 8.04
N LEU A 296 2.54 -13.58 7.13
CA LEU A 296 1.11 -13.29 7.25
C LEU A 296 0.52 -13.97 8.50
N LYS A 297 0.85 -15.23 8.76
CA LYS A 297 0.39 -15.94 9.98
C LYS A 297 0.87 -15.25 11.26
N LEU A 298 2.16 -14.88 11.31
CA LEU A 298 2.72 -14.18 12.47
C LEU A 298 2.09 -12.79 12.66
N PHE A 299 1.87 -12.05 11.57
CA PHE A 299 1.21 -10.75 11.61
C PHE A 299 -0.19 -10.83 12.23
N ILE A 300 -0.96 -11.80 11.76
CA ILE A 300 -2.30 -12.11 12.27
C ILE A 300 -2.24 -12.48 13.76
N GLU A 301 -1.37 -13.41 14.15
CA GLU A 301 -1.23 -13.88 15.53
C GLU A 301 -0.97 -12.71 16.51
N VAL A 302 -0.05 -11.81 16.15
CA VAL A 302 0.29 -10.66 16.99
C VAL A 302 -0.89 -9.71 17.14
N LEU A 303 -1.66 -9.48 16.06
CA LEU A 303 -2.81 -8.57 16.08
C LEU A 303 -4.02 -9.15 16.81
N GLU A 304 -4.32 -10.44 16.62
CA GLU A 304 -5.38 -11.13 17.38
C GLU A 304 -5.07 -11.13 18.88
N LYS A 305 -3.80 -11.38 19.26
CA LYS A 305 -3.35 -11.27 20.65
C LYS A 305 -3.56 -9.86 21.21
N LYS A 306 -3.34 -8.82 20.40
CA LYS A 306 -3.57 -7.41 20.81
C LYS A 306 -5.03 -7.07 20.99
N ARG A 307 -5.92 -7.70 20.21
CA ARG A 307 -7.38 -7.56 20.35
C ARG A 307 -7.94 -8.36 21.53
N GLY A 308 -7.12 -9.15 22.22
CA GLY A 308 -7.60 -10.09 23.25
C GLY A 308 -8.46 -11.22 22.66
N LEU A 309 -8.44 -11.38 21.34
CA LEU A 309 -9.15 -12.42 20.60
C LEU A 309 -8.29 -13.68 20.54
N ASN A 310 -7.86 -14.18 21.69
CA ASN A 310 -7.29 -15.53 21.75
C ASN A 310 -8.45 -16.53 21.77
N ARG A 311 -8.56 -17.35 20.71
CA ARG A 311 -9.28 -18.62 20.70
C ARG A 311 -8.32 -19.72 20.34
#